data_AF-J2Q7F8-F1
#
_entry.id   AF-J2Q7F8-F1
#
_cell.length_a   1.000
_cell.length_b   1.000
_cell.length_c   1.000
_cell.angle_alpha   90.00
_cell.angle_beta   90.00
_cell.angle_gamma   90.00
#
_symmetry.space_group_name_H-M   'P 1'
#
loop_
_entity.id
_entity.type
_entity.pdbx_description
1 polymer ?
#
loop_
_entity_poly.entity_id
_entity_poly.type
_entity_poly.pdbx_seq_one_letter_code
_entity_poly.pdbx_strand_id
1 'polypeptide(L)' 'MLPTAGLGLKSQHYAQALAAAADGLWFEVHPENYMAAGGPRLRWLGAIRETR' A
#
# COMPACT_ATOMS: atom_id res chain seq x y z
N MET A 1 2.82 -23.55 2.07
CA MET A 1 2.89 -22.14 1.65
C MET A 1 4.36 -21.76 1.57
N LEU A 2 4.82 -21.24 0.44
CA LEU A 2 6.15 -20.65 0.34
C LEU A 2 6.12 -19.26 1.01
N PRO A 3 7.20 -18.82 1.67
CA PRO A 3 7.27 -17.48 2.23
C PRO A 3 7.17 -16.44 1.10
N THR A 4 6.43 -15.36 1.35
CA THR A 4 6.31 -14.22 0.44
C THR A 4 7.03 -12.99 1.01
N ALA A 5 7.34 -12.02 0.16
CA ALA A 5 8.00 -10.77 0.55
C ALA A 5 6.97 -9.63 0.69
N GLY A 6 7.15 -8.80 1.72
CA GLY A 6 6.39 -7.57 1.92
C GLY A 6 7.26 -6.33 1.73
N LEU A 7 6.62 -5.20 1.45
CA LEU A 7 7.28 -3.89 1.35
C LEU A 7 6.61 -2.86 2.26
N GLY A 8 7.40 -2.04 2.94
CA GLY A 8 6.90 -0.86 3.64
C GLY A 8 6.29 0.15 2.67
N LEU A 9 5.06 0.58 2.91
CA LEU A 9 4.35 1.47 2.01
C LEU A 9 4.75 2.92 2.22
N LYS A 10 5.68 3.42 1.39
CA LYS A 10 6.10 4.83 1.39
C LYS A 10 5.30 5.66 0.40
N SER A 11 4.95 6.89 0.80
CA SER A 11 4.11 7.80 0.00
C SER A 11 4.67 8.11 -1.38
N GLN A 12 6.00 8.16 -1.52
CA GLN A 12 6.70 8.35 -2.79
C GLN A 12 6.48 7.20 -3.80
N HIS A 13 5.98 6.04 -3.34
CA HIS A 13 5.79 4.84 -4.15
C HIS A 13 4.32 4.45 -4.34
N TYR A 14 3.34 5.29 -3.96
CA TYR A 14 1.93 4.91 -4.05
C TYR A 14 1.47 4.55 -5.47
N ALA A 15 1.92 5.28 -6.50
CA ALA A 15 1.58 4.95 -7.88
C ALA A 15 2.18 3.59 -8.32
N GLN A 16 3.41 3.29 -7.89
CA GLN A 16 4.05 2.01 -8.16
C GLN A 16 3.38 0.87 -7.39
N ALA A 17 2.96 1.12 -6.16
CA ALA A 17 2.23 0.16 -5.33
C ALA A 17 0.86 -0.19 -5.93
N LEU A 18 0.14 0.83 -6.44
CA LEU A 18 -1.14 0.66 -7.14
C LEU A 18 -0.98 -0.17 -8.43
N ALA A 19 0.08 0.07 -9.20
CA ALA A 19 0.33 -0.63 -10.46
C ALA A 19 0.92 -2.04 -10.29
N ALA A 20 1.46 -2.38 -9.11
CA ALA A 20 2.12 -3.66 -8.90
C ALA A 20 1.11 -4.83 -8.80
N ALA A 21 1.41 -5.94 -9.48
CA ALA A 21 0.57 -7.13 -9.56
C ALA A 21 1.37 -8.42 -9.32
N ALA A 22 2.31 -8.40 -8.37
CA ALA A 22 3.13 -9.55 -8.03
C ALA A 22 2.39 -10.50 -7.08
N ASP A 23 2.34 -11.79 -7.41
CA ASP A 23 1.73 -12.82 -6.57
C ASP A 23 2.39 -12.86 -5.19
N GLY A 24 1.56 -12.81 -4.14
CA GLY A 24 2.02 -12.86 -2.76
C GLY A 24 2.61 -11.55 -2.22
N LEU A 25 2.67 -10.48 -3.03
CA LEU A 25 3.10 -9.15 -2.56
C LEU A 25 2.08 -8.55 -1.61
N TRP A 26 2.53 -8.19 -0.42
CA TRP A 26 1.77 -7.42 0.56
C TRP A 26 2.52 -6.15 0.96
N PHE A 27 1.79 -5.17 1.48
CA PHE A 27 2.36 -3.91 1.94
C PHE A 27 2.17 -3.73 3.44
N GLU A 28 3.24 -3.29 4.11
CA GLU A 28 3.18 -2.84 5.48
C GLU A 28 2.70 -1.39 5.53
N VAL A 29 1.65 -1.13 6.30
CA VAL A 29 1.07 0.21 6.48
C VAL A 29 1.52 0.77 7.82
N HIS A 30 2.04 1.99 7.80
CA HIS A 30 2.57 2.69 8.97
C HIS A 30 1.65 3.85 9.38
N PRO A 31 1.76 4.36 10.62
CA PRO A 31 1.07 5.57 11.08
C PRO A 31 1.08 6.74 10.09
N GLU A 32 2.20 6.95 9.39
CA GLU A 32 2.34 8.01 8.38
C GLU A 32 1.34 7.88 7.21
N ASN A 33 0.83 6.67 6.93
CA ASN A 33 -0.14 6.42 5.87
C ASN A 33 -1.59 6.67 6.30
N TYR A 34 -1.94 6.49 7.59
CA TYR A 34 -3.35 6.49 8.04
C TYR A 34 -3.69 7.41 9.20
N MET A 35 -2.73 7.87 10.00
CA MET A 35 -2.98 8.79 11.13
C MET A 35 -3.16 10.23 10.64
N ALA A 36 -4.18 10.44 9.81
CA ALA A 36 -4.62 11.74 9.32
C ALA A 36 -6.15 11.80 9.37
N ALA A 37 -6.71 12.98 9.60
CA ALA A 37 -8.17 13.19 9.60
C ALA A 37 -8.84 12.97 8.22
N GLY A 38 -8.07 12.61 7.20
CA GLY A 38 -8.51 12.49 5.82
C GLY A 38 -7.36 12.67 4.83
N GLY A 39 -7.74 12.94 3.58
CA GLY A 39 -6.82 13.46 2.57
C GLY A 39 -6.18 12.41 1.66
N PRO A 40 -5.15 12.82 0.88
CA PRO A 40 -4.57 12.00 -0.17
C PRO A 40 -4.07 10.64 0.33
N ARG A 41 -3.51 10.56 1.55
CA ARG A 41 -2.95 9.30 2.07
C ARG A 41 -4.02 8.22 2.24
N LEU A 42 -5.16 8.56 2.84
CA LEU A 42 -6.27 7.60 2.97
C LEU A 42 -6.89 7.23 1.61
N ARG A 43 -6.97 8.19 0.67
CA ARG A 43 -7.44 7.89 -0.70
C ARG A 43 -6.53 6.90 -1.42
N TRP A 44 -5.22 7.04 -1.27
CA TRP A 44 -4.25 6.09 -1.82
C TRP A 44 -4.37 4.70 -1.20
N LEU A 45 -4.57 4.60 0.12
CA LEU A 45 -4.84 3.30 0.77
C LEU A 45 -6.11 2.64 0.24
N GLY A 46 -7.18 3.42 0.04
CA GLY A 46 -8.43 2.94 -0.57
C GLY A 46 -8.20 2.40 -1.98
N ALA A 47 -7.55 3.18 -2.84
CA ALA A 47 -7.25 2.78 -4.22
C ALA A 47 -6.40 1.50 -4.29
N ILE A 48 -5.32 1.41 -3.50
CA ILE A 48 -4.46 0.22 -3.47
C ILE A 48 -5.23 -1.01 -2.97
N ARG A 49 -6.14 -0.85 -2.00
CA ARG A 49 -6.97 -1.95 -1.49
C ARG A 49 -7.97 -2.45 -2.55
N GLU A 50 -8.54 -1.56 -3.36
CA GLU A 50 -9.55 -1.94 -4.37
C GLU A 50 -8.97 -2.78 -5.51
N THR A 51 -7.66 -2.70 -5.75
CA THR A 51 -6.98 -3.40 -6.85
C THR A 51 -6.24 -4.66 -6.40
N ARG A 52 -6.48 -5.16 -5.19
CA ARG A 52 -5.73 -6.27 -4.57
C ARG A 52 -6.64 -7.38 -4.04
#